data_AF-A0A3P1XKB8-F1
#
_entry.id   AF-A0A3P1XKB8-F1
#
_cell.length_a   1.000
_cell.length_b   1.000
_cell.length_c   1.000
_cell.angle_alpha   90.00
_cell.angle_beta   90.00
_cell.angle_gamma   90.00
#
_symmetry.space_group_name_H-M   'P 1'
#
loop_
_entity.id
_entity.type
_entity.pdbx_description
1 polymer ?
#
loop_
_entity_poly.entity_id
_entity_poly.type
_entity_poly.pdbx_seq_one_letter_code
_entity_poly.pdbx_strand_id
1 'polypeptide(L)' 'MLKDFIDMKHELAVLADKIDWSYFEKEFAPLYSDRGAPSVPIRLMVGCLMLKHLYNLGDER' A
#
# COMPACT_ATOMS: atom_id res chain seq x y z
N MET A 1 -10.44 -18.81 -4.01
CA MET A 1 -10.17 -17.36 -4.21
C MET A 1 -8.96 -16.99 -3.35
N LEU A 2 -8.17 -15.96 -3.67
CA LEU A 2 -6.94 -15.62 -2.92
C LEU A 2 -7.17 -15.42 -1.40
N LYS A 3 -8.38 -14.99 -1.02
CA LYS A 3 -8.83 -14.82 0.36
C LYS A 3 -8.86 -16.13 1.17
N ASP A 4 -8.94 -17.28 0.51
CA ASP A 4 -8.98 -18.59 1.18
C ASP A 4 -7.58 -19.02 1.66
N PHE A 5 -6.51 -18.38 1.15
CA PHE A 5 -5.12 -18.65 1.52
C PHE A 5 -4.53 -17.60 2.47
N ILE A 6 -5.21 -16.46 2.65
CA ILE A 6 -4.74 -15.37 3.49
C ILE A 6 -5.46 -15.47 4.83
N ASP A 7 -4.70 -15.58 5.91
CA ASP A 7 -5.27 -15.43 7.25
C ASP A 7 -5.70 -13.98 7.46
N MET A 8 -7.01 -13.73 7.39
CA MET A 8 -7.58 -12.40 7.58
C MET A 8 -7.44 -11.88 9.02
N LYS A 9 -7.03 -12.74 9.99
CA LYS A 9 -6.69 -12.31 11.35
C LYS A 9 -5.25 -11.82 11.47
N HIS A 10 -4.43 -12.03 10.45
CA HIS A 10 -3.05 -11.54 10.45
C HIS A 10 -3.02 -10.02 10.54
N GLU A 11 -2.06 -9.48 11.30
CA GLU A 11 -1.99 -8.05 11.63
C GLU A 11 -1.94 -7.15 10.38
N LEU A 12 -1.20 -7.56 9.35
CA LEU A 12 -1.14 -6.82 8.07
C LEU A 12 -2.47 -6.84 7.29
N ALA A 13 -3.25 -7.92 7.38
CA ALA A 13 -4.56 -8.01 6.73
C ALA A 13 -5.57 -7.10 7.42
N VAL A 14 -5.55 -7.10 8.76
CA VAL A 14 -6.36 -6.18 9.58
C VAL A 14 -5.95 -4.72 9.35
N LEU A 15 -4.65 -4.43 9.27
CA LEU A 15 -4.14 -3.09 8.96
C LEU A 15 -4.62 -2.63 7.58
N ALA A 16 -4.51 -3.48 6.56
CA ALA A 16 -4.94 -3.16 5.21
C ALA A 16 -6.45 -2.88 5.09
N ASP A 17 -7.27 -3.45 5.96
CA ASP A 17 -8.72 -3.20 6.03
C ASP A 17 -9.05 -1.87 6.72
N LYS A 18 -8.25 -1.47 7.71
CA LYS A 18 -8.43 -0.22 8.46
C LYS A 18 -7.93 1.03 7.73
N ILE A 19 -7.06 0.87 6.74
CA ILE A 19 -6.51 1.99 5.98
C ILE A 19 -7.57 2.56 5.02
N ASP A 20 -7.80 3.87 5.09
CA ASP A 20 -8.56 4.59 4.07
C ASP A 20 -7.70 4.76 2.81
N TRP A 21 -7.78 3.78 1.91
CA TRP A 21 -7.07 3.83 0.62
C TRP A 21 -7.56 4.95 -0.27
N SER A 22 -8.82 5.39 -0.12
CA SER A 22 -9.39 6.43 -0.98
C SER A 22 -8.77 7.80 -0.74
N TYR A 23 -8.32 8.06 0.50
CA TYR A 23 -7.54 9.24 0.85
C TYR A 23 -6.23 9.28 0.06
N PHE A 24 -5.44 8.21 0.12
CA PHE A 24 -4.15 8.15 -0.57
C PHE A 24 -4.29 8.22 -2.10
N GLU A 25 -5.29 7.54 -2.66
CA GLU A 25 -5.56 7.62 -4.10
C GLU A 25 -5.90 9.06 -4.52
N LYS A 26 -6.70 9.81 -3.74
CA LYS A 26 -7.03 11.21 -4.06
C LYS A 26 -5.85 12.15 -3.91
N GLU A 27 -5.12 12.06 -2.81
CA GLU A 27 -4.01 12.96 -2.51
C GLU A 27 -2.81 12.73 -3.43
N PHE A 28 -2.55 11.47 -3.81
CA PHE A 28 -1.41 11.13 -4.65
C PHE A 28 -1.75 11.02 -6.14
N ALA A 29 -3.01 10.87 -6.55
CA ALA A 29 -3.37 10.84 -7.98
C ALA A 29 -2.75 11.98 -8.81
N PRO A 30 -2.69 13.25 -8.34
CA PRO A 30 -2.07 14.34 -9.12
C PRO A 30 -0.56 14.16 -9.35
N LEU A 31 0.12 13.35 -8.53
CA LEU A 31 1.55 13.07 -8.66
C LEU A 31 1.84 11.96 -9.69
N TYR A 32 0.79 11.29 -10.17
CA TYR A 32 0.89 10.18 -11.10
C TYR A 32 0.43 10.62 -12.48
N SER A 33 1.22 10.29 -13.51
CA SER A 33 0.90 10.64 -14.89
C SER A 33 -0.29 9.81 -15.39
N ASP A 34 -1.27 10.47 -16.00
CA ASP A 34 -2.38 9.85 -16.72
C ASP A 34 -1.97 9.35 -18.12
N ARG A 35 -0.81 9.80 -18.61
CA ARG A 35 -0.28 9.52 -19.94
C ARG A 35 1.06 8.79 -19.84
N GLY A 36 1.21 7.72 -20.62
CA GLY A 36 2.43 6.91 -20.68
C GLY A 36 2.21 5.47 -20.19
N ALA A 37 3.29 4.81 -19.75
CA ALA A 37 3.19 3.46 -19.20
C ALA A 37 2.36 3.46 -17.90
N PRO A 38 1.58 2.39 -17.62
CA PRO A 38 0.78 2.30 -16.41
C PRO A 38 1.68 2.49 -15.20
N SER A 39 1.41 3.53 -14.43
CA SER A 39 2.10 3.74 -13.17
C SER A 39 1.75 2.63 -12.20
N VAL A 40 2.71 2.24 -11.36
CA VAL A 40 2.45 1.31 -10.25
C VAL A 40 1.28 1.82 -9.38
N PRO A 41 0.35 0.96 -8.94
CA PRO A 41 -0.78 1.39 -8.13
C PRO A 41 -0.31 2.13 -6.87
N ILE A 42 -0.97 3.26 -6.54
CA ILE A 42 -0.64 4.07 -5.36
C ILE A 42 -0.67 3.21 -4.10
N ARG A 43 -1.70 2.36 -3.96
CA ARG A 43 -1.79 1.37 -2.88
C ARG A 43 -0.54 0.48 -2.72
N LEU A 44 0.08 0.04 -3.82
CA LEU A 44 1.26 -0.80 -3.77
C LEU A 44 2.46 -0.02 -3.21
N MET A 45 2.68 1.20 -3.72
CA MET A 45 3.79 2.05 -3.27
C MET A 45 3.66 2.40 -1.78
N VAL A 46 2.48 2.88 -1.37
CA VAL A 46 2.19 3.24 0.02
C VAL A 46 2.33 2.02 0.93
N GLY A 47 1.78 0.86 0.53
CA GLY A 47 1.91 -0.38 1.27
C GLY A 47 3.38 -0.80 1.47
N CYS A 48 4.21 -0.76 0.43
CA CYS A 48 5.63 -1.07 0.56
C CYS A 48 6.37 -0.10 1.49
N LEU A 49 6.07 1.20 1.45
CA LEU A 49 6.68 2.19 2.34
C LEU A 49 6.28 1.95 3.80
N MET A 50 5.00 1.67 4.07
CA MET A 50 4.53 1.32 5.40
C MET A 50 5.23 0.06 5.94
N LEU A 51 5.37 -0.97 5.11
CA LEU A 51 6.07 -2.21 5.50
C LEU A 51 7.56 -1.96 5.75
N LYS A 52 8.21 -1.16 4.90
CA LYS A 52 9.62 -0.79 5.07
C LYS A 52 9.83 -0.11 6.43
N HIS A 53 8.94 0.79 6.81
CA HIS A 53 8.99 1.47 8.10
C HIS A 53 8.67 0.52 9.27
N LEU A 54 7.59 -0.26 9.18
CA LEU A 54 7.14 -1.17 10.24
C LEU A 54 8.18 -2.22 10.62
N TYR A 55 8.90 -2.76 9.63
CA TYR A 55 9.92 -3.78 9.84
C TYR A 55 11.34 -3.20 9.95
N ASN A 56 11.48 -1.88 10.03
CA ASN A 56 12.76 -1.18 10.09
C ASN A 56 13.73 -1.64 8.97
N LEU A 57 13.20 -1.86 7.77
CA LEU A 57 13.93 -2.31 6.59
C LEU A 57 14.49 -1.12 5.78
N GLY A 58 14.52 0.07 6.39
CA GLY A 58 15.18 1.24 5.84
C GLY A 58 16.59 1.39 6.36
N ASP A 59 17.48 1.91 5.51
CA ASP A 59 18.86 2.27 5.87
C ASP A 59 18.95 3.53 6.76
N GLU A 60 17.82 4.09 7.19
CA GLU A 60 17.78 5.29 8.03
C GLU A 60 18.06 4.92 9.50
N ARG A 61 19.28 5.22 9.96
CA ARG A 61 19.66 5.33 11.38
C ARG A 61 20.15 6.75 11.67
#